data_AF-A0A352VCC0-F1
#
_entry.id   AF-A0A352VCC0-F1
#
_cell.length_a   1.000
_cell.length_b   1.000
_cell.length_c   1.000
_cell.angle_alpha   90.00
_cell.angle_beta   90.00
_cell.angle_gamma   90.00
#
_symmetry.space_group_name_H-M   'P 1'
#
loop_
_entity.id
_entity.type
_entity.pdbx_description
1 polymer ?
#
loop_
_entity_poly.entity_id
_entity_poly.type
_entity_poly.pdbx_seq_one_letter_code
_entity_poly.pdbx_strand_id
1 'polypeptide(L)'
;MLDNNGKYFMGKEKIAMSDKRYYIMYNVGTTKYLVNYHDGIQKHKDGSDFFSMKSFKNKKTMSNFISELLNQGYRERRWLE
;
A
#
# COMPACT_ATOMS: atom_id res chain seq x y z
N MET A 1 1.81 4.67 25.04
CA MET A 1 2.54 5.97 25.04
C MET A 1 3.52 5.93 23.87
N LEU A 2 3.52 6.95 23.02
CA LEU A 2 4.46 7.10 21.89
C LEU A 2 5.87 7.39 22.42
N ASP A 3 6.92 6.86 21.78
CA ASP A 3 8.25 7.44 21.94
C ASP A 3 8.40 8.70 21.06
N ASN A 4 9.40 9.52 21.37
CA ASN A 4 9.68 10.80 20.71
C ASN A 4 10.09 10.68 19.22
N ASN A 5 10.02 9.47 18.65
CA ASN A 5 10.27 9.16 17.24
C ASN A 5 9.02 8.58 16.54
N GLY A 6 7.85 8.63 17.19
CA GLY A 6 6.57 8.24 16.60
C GLY A 6 6.31 6.74 16.54
N LYS A 7 7.01 5.91 17.34
CA LYS A 7 6.77 4.47 17.38
C LYS A 7 5.90 4.08 18.59
N TYR A 8 4.85 3.28 18.32
CA TYR A 8 4.02 2.65 19.34
C TYR A 8 4.62 1.29 19.73
N PHE A 9 4.95 1.10 21.01
CA PHE A 9 5.24 -0.21 21.58
C PHE A 9 4.18 -0.52 22.64
N MET A 10 3.41 -1.59 22.43
CA MET A 10 2.54 -2.19 23.44
C MET A 10 3.09 -3.60 23.70
N GLY A 11 3.93 -3.76 24.73
CA GLY A 11 4.36 -5.03 25.32
C GLY A 11 4.97 -6.12 24.41
N LYS A 12 6.31 -6.29 24.46
CA LYS A 12 7.14 -7.47 24.08
C LYS A 12 6.83 -8.32 22.82
N GLU A 13 5.82 -8.03 22.02
CA GLU A 13 5.64 -8.58 20.68
C GLU A 13 6.00 -7.50 19.65
N LYS A 14 6.84 -7.88 18.70
CA LYS A 14 7.20 -7.06 17.56
C LYS A 14 5.94 -6.97 16.68
N ILE A 15 5.08 -6.00 16.94
CA ILE A 15 3.96 -5.68 16.06
C ILE A 15 4.61 -5.24 14.75
N ALA A 16 4.72 -6.16 13.78
CA ALA A 16 5.05 -5.79 12.42
C ALA A 16 3.92 -4.83 12.00
N MET A 17 4.16 -3.52 12.09
CA MET A 17 3.26 -2.53 11.52
C MET A 17 3.16 -2.92 10.05
N SER A 18 2.03 -3.52 9.64
CA SER A 18 1.97 -4.20 8.36
C SER A 18 2.31 -3.16 7.29
N ASP A 19 3.29 -3.47 6.44
CA ASP A 19 3.87 -2.53 5.49
C ASP A 19 2.91 -2.32 4.31
N LYS A 20 1.72 -1.79 4.64
CA LYS A 20 0.64 -1.51 3.72
C LYS A 20 1.07 -0.40 2.81
N ARG A 21 1.30 -0.75 1.54
CA ARG A 21 1.81 0.20 0.57
C ARG A 21 1.17 0.02 -0.78
N TYR A 22 0.98 1.12 -1.47
CA TYR A 22 0.47 1.13 -2.84
C TYR A 22 1.31 2.01 -3.74
N TYR A 23 1.25 1.78 -5.04
CA TYR A 23 1.79 2.70 -6.04
C TYR A 23 0.91 2.69 -7.28
N ILE A 24 0.99 3.78 -8.03
CA ILE A 24 0.20 3.99 -9.23
C ILE A 24 1.11 3.85 -10.44
N MET A 25 0.64 3.14 -11.44
CA MET A 25 1.23 3.13 -12.77
C MET A 25 0.22 3.73 -13.75
N TYR A 26 0.73 4.51 -14.70
CA TYR A 26 -0.07 5.14 -15.73
C TYR A 26 0.21 4.47 -17.08
N ASN A 27 -0.82 4.34 -17.92
CA ASN A 27 -0.71 3.85 -19.30
C ASN A 27 -0.03 2.46 -19.43
N VAL A 28 -0.43 1.50 -18.60
CA VAL A 28 0.03 0.11 -18.70
C VAL A 28 -0.84 -0.63 -19.71
N GLY A 29 -0.31 -0.90 -20.89
CA GLY A 29 -1.07 -1.49 -22.00
C GLY A 29 -2.26 -0.61 -22.37
N THR A 30 -3.48 -1.16 -22.33
CA THR A 30 -4.73 -0.42 -22.58
C THR A 30 -5.31 0.25 -21.33
N THR A 31 -4.72 0.03 -20.15
CA THR A 31 -5.19 0.58 -18.88
C THR A 31 -4.58 1.95 -18.60
N LYS A 32 -5.44 2.96 -18.39
CA LYS A 32 -5.01 4.33 -18.07
C LYS A 32 -4.40 4.46 -16.68
N TYR A 33 -5.02 3.82 -15.69
CA TYR A 33 -4.65 3.91 -14.28
C TYR A 33 -4.60 2.52 -13.65
N LEU A 34 -3.46 2.11 -13.12
CA LEU A 34 -3.29 0.85 -12.42
C LEU A 34 -2.78 1.13 -11.00
N VAL A 35 -3.51 0.67 -9.99
CA VAL A 35 -3.10 0.77 -8.59
C VAL A 35 -2.67 -0.62 -8.14
N ASN A 36 -1.39 -0.75 -7.75
CA ASN A 36 -0.84 -1.95 -7.12
C ASN A 36 -0.76 -1.71 -5.62
N TYR A 37 -1.18 -2.67 -4.80
CA TYR A 37 -1.20 -2.53 -3.34
C TYR A 37 -0.87 -3.85 -2.64
N HIS A 38 -0.12 -3.77 -1.55
CA HIS A 38 0.30 -4.88 -0.71
C HIS A 38 -0.21 -4.63 0.72
N ASP A 39 -0.83 -5.64 1.32
CA ASP A 39 -1.48 -5.56 2.64
C ASP A 39 -0.50 -5.65 3.83
N GLY A 40 0.78 -5.86 3.55
CA GLY A 40 1.81 -6.07 4.56
C GLY A 40 1.91 -7.52 5.06
N ILE A 41 1.13 -8.45 4.48
CA ILE A 41 0.98 -9.83 4.97
C ILE A 41 1.22 -10.83 3.85
N GLN A 42 0.54 -10.69 2.72
CA GLN A 42 0.56 -11.70 1.65
C GLN A 42 1.90 -11.75 0.93
N LYS A 43 2.48 -12.95 0.87
CA LYS A 43 3.77 -13.20 0.21
C LYS A 43 3.64 -14.34 -0.78
N HIS A 44 4.49 -14.31 -1.80
CA HIS A 44 4.71 -15.46 -2.67
C HIS A 44 5.51 -16.55 -1.93
N LYS A 45 5.59 -17.75 -2.52
CA LYS A 45 6.31 -18.90 -1.93
C LYS A 45 7.81 -18.62 -1.69
N ASP A 46 8.38 -17.70 -2.45
CA ASP A 46 9.78 -17.26 -2.34
C ASP A 46 10.00 -16.17 -1.27
N GLY A 47 8.93 -15.74 -0.57
CA GLY A 47 8.98 -14.71 0.46
C GLY A 47 8.87 -13.27 -0.06
N SER A 48 8.82 -13.06 -1.38
CA SER A 48 8.58 -11.76 -1.99
C SER A 48 7.14 -11.27 -1.73
N ASP A 49 6.96 -9.95 -1.67
CA ASP A 49 5.66 -9.34 -1.36
C ASP A 49 4.67 -9.54 -2.51
N PHE A 50 3.48 -10.08 -2.20
CA PHE A 50 2.39 -10.22 -3.15
C PHE A 50 1.63 -8.90 -3.26
N PHE A 51 1.56 -8.36 -4.47
CA PHE A 51 0.77 -7.16 -4.77
C PHE A 51 -0.53 -7.54 -5.46
N SER A 52 -1.65 -7.12 -4.86
CA SER A 52 -2.93 -7.06 -5.55
C SER A 52 -2.95 -5.87 -6.50
N MET A 53 -3.76 -5.95 -7.57
CA MET A 53 -3.85 -4.88 -8.56
C MET A 53 -5.30 -4.54 -8.89
N LYS A 54 -5.57 -3.26 -9.15
CA LYS A 54 -6.88 -2.80 -9.62
C LYS A 54 -6.71 -1.73 -10.71
N SER A 55 -7.35 -1.95 -11.86
CA SER A 55 -7.31 -1.06 -13.01
C SER A 55 -8.52 -0.13 -13.04
N PHE A 56 -8.32 1.09 -13.54
CA PHE A 56 -9.35 2.11 -13.68
C PHE A 56 -9.22 2.81 -15.03
N LYS A 57 -10.37 3.16 -15.62
CA LYS A 57 -10.45 3.99 -16.82
C LYS A 57 -10.65 5.48 -16.50
N ASN A 58 -11.13 5.80 -15.30
CA ASN A 58 -11.50 7.15 -14.87
C ASN A 58 -10.69 7.57 -13.64
N LYS A 59 -10.22 8.84 -13.61
CA LYS A 59 -9.40 9.37 -12.52
C LYS A 59 -10.16 9.48 -11.19
N LYS A 60 -11.45 9.81 -11.22
CA LYS A 60 -12.29 9.94 -10.01
C LYS A 60 -12.46 8.59 -9.30
N THR A 61 -12.72 7.51 -10.03
CA THR A 61 -12.88 6.19 -9.43
C THR A 61 -11.56 5.67 -8.85
N MET A 62 -10.44 5.92 -9.52
CA MET A 62 -9.11 5.65 -8.97
C MET A 62 -8.88 6.44 -7.67
N SER A 63 -9.19 7.75 -7.65
CA SER A 63 -9.02 8.60 -6.48
C SER A 63 -9.85 8.15 -5.27
N ASN A 64 -11.08 7.70 -5.50
CA ASN A 64 -11.93 7.14 -4.44
C ASN A 64 -11.30 5.87 -3.85
N PHE A 65 -10.80 4.98 -4.70
CA PHE A 65 -10.12 3.76 -4.25
C PHE A 65 -8.84 4.06 -3.48
N ILE A 66 -8.06 5.06 -3.91
CA ILE A 66 -6.88 5.52 -3.15
C ILE A 66 -7.31 6.04 -1.77
N SER A 67 -8.41 6.79 -1.69
CA SER A 67 -8.94 7.29 -0.41
C SER A 67 -9.36 6.15 0.52
N GLU A 68 -9.96 5.09 -0.02
CA GLU A 68 -10.26 3.87 0.73
C GLU A 68 -8.99 3.19 1.26
N LEU A 69 -7.94 3.08 0.44
CA LEU A 69 -6.64 2.53 0.86
C LEU A 69 -6.01 3.37 1.96
N LEU A 70 -6.02 4.70 1.83
CA LEU A 70 -5.50 5.61 2.85
C LEU A 70 -6.26 5.45 4.18
N ASN A 71 -7.59 5.34 4.14
CA ASN A 71 -8.42 5.09 5.33
C ASN A 71 -8.14 3.71 5.97
N GLN A 72 -7.69 2.74 5.18
CA GLN A 72 -7.27 1.41 5.65
C GLN A 72 -5.81 1.38 6.17
N GLY A 73 -5.12 2.52 6.18
CA GLY A 73 -3.75 2.67 6.66
C GLY A 73 -2.67 2.38 5.63
N TYR A 74 -3.00 2.24 4.34
CA TYR A 74 -2.00 2.13 3.29
C TYR A 74 -1.28 3.46 3.08
N ARG A 75 -0.03 3.38 2.65
CA ARG A 75 0.80 4.54 2.30
C ARG A 75 1.26 4.45 0.85
N GLU A 76 1.37 5.58 0.19
CA GLU A 76 1.96 5.62 -1.14
C GLU A 76 3.45 5.28 -1.04
N ARG A 77 3.88 4.24 -1.76
CA ARG A 77 5.29 3.95 -1.97
C ARG A 77 5.84 5.01 -2.91
N ARG A 78 6.47 6.03 -2.33
CA ARG A 78 7.32 6.95 -3.09
C ARG A 78 8.66 6.28 -3.35
N TRP A 79 9.10 6.30 -4.60
CA TRP A 79 10.49 6.03 -4.92
C TRP A 79 11.28 7.24 -4.42
N LEU A 80 12.25 7.01 -3.52
CA LEU A 80 13.26 8.01 -3.22
C LEU A 80 14.21 7.99 -4.43
N GLU A 81 14.29 9.10 -5.16
CA GLU A 81 15.35 9.36 -6.14
C GLU A 81 16.69 9.55 -5.42
#